data_AF-H0EDK8-F1
#
_entry.id   AF-H0EDK8-F1
#
_cell.length_a   1.000
_cell.length_b   1.000
_cell.length_c   1.000
_cell.angle_alpha   90.00
_cell.angle_beta   90.00
_cell.angle_gamma   90.00
#
_symmetry.space_group_name_H-M   'P 1'
#
loop_
_entity.id
_entity.type
_entity.pdbx_description
1 polymer ?
#
loop_
_entity_poly.entity_id
_entity_poly.type
_entity_poly.pdbx_seq_one_letter_code
_entity_poly.pdbx_strand_id
1 'polypeptide(L)'
;MINKSKFDKKVDKAAPASAGSKKMTEEKAPAAPPHPGSGPNINPSNSRMMATIACGINQKQVRWSLQVIVPDHYSSVLREHFLNQHRAKQNMFFLFQGYRTEVIQLLVQWLLVPQLRTPPKIQKDEFAGIIKNYCDLWIVADQLKIAALKNQSIYLIHQLETQYKVYNTAQLNLVWKNTSKGSALRQYFLDKFTSVKGKKLQKDPEDFPKEMLIEMLAVAEEQKDAVKDPGTFGVCFSDCKLIVLYEYAGTELSKVILLESEKGLLGVAGKLKNFFVQLSAAGLLWLSEKVFVKVAQVNLALRRPRKEAETKKAEEKPWALPPPPPSLSEFTPHASRQVAIIYAGSKSNKTTASWKVQRVFLSHHSPFIREIFKKQAIQNQQHEICWPENAYDIIAIFVQWVYTAQLTTPTVEKEDAGKTISNFLEFGKERVREAHFRSLREVL
;
A
#
# COMPACT_ATOMS: atom_id res chain seq x y z
N MET A 1 -16.36 12.04 15.39
CA MET A 1 -17.84 12.05 15.35
C MET A 1 -18.29 13.19 14.45
N ILE A 2 -18.67 12.88 13.22
CA ILE A 2 -19.34 13.81 12.30
C ILE A 2 -20.69 14.18 12.94
N ASN A 3 -21.01 15.48 12.99
CA ASN A 3 -22.20 16.02 13.66
C ASN A 3 -23.48 15.24 13.33
N LYS A 4 -23.99 14.49 14.31
CA LYS A 4 -25.18 13.63 14.19
C LYS A 4 -26.51 14.36 14.44
N SER A 5 -26.54 15.69 14.40
CA SER A 5 -27.72 16.46 14.80
C SER A 5 -27.95 17.62 13.84
N LYS A 6 -28.82 17.39 12.84
CA LYS A 6 -29.85 18.30 12.32
C LYS A 6 -30.39 17.76 10.99
N PHE A 7 -31.23 16.74 11.06
CA PHE A 7 -32.19 16.42 10.02
C PHE A 7 -33.42 15.82 10.70
N ASP A 8 -34.30 16.69 11.19
CA ASP A 8 -35.72 16.35 11.29
C ASP A 8 -36.59 17.63 11.31
N LYS A 9 -37.48 17.65 10.31
CA LYS A 9 -38.87 18.16 10.27
C LYS A 9 -39.16 19.60 10.73
N LYS A 10 -39.32 20.48 9.73
CA LYS A 10 -40.47 21.40 9.69
C LYS A 10 -41.30 21.09 8.46
N VAL A 11 -42.54 20.67 8.72
CA VAL A 11 -43.63 20.55 7.77
C VAL A 11 -44.30 21.92 7.71
N ASP A 12 -44.34 22.54 6.54
CA ASP A 12 -45.28 23.62 6.26
C ASP A 12 -45.94 23.41 4.89
N LYS A 13 -47.23 23.73 4.87
CA LYS A 13 -48.29 23.38 3.91
C LYS A 13 -48.10 23.92 2.48
N ALA A 14 -48.70 23.18 1.56
CA ALA A 14 -48.79 23.35 0.11
C ALA A 14 -49.66 24.52 -0.39
N ALA A 15 -49.43 24.96 -1.64
CA ALA A 15 -50.38 25.03 -2.79
C ALA A 15 -49.63 25.50 -4.09
N PRO A 16 -50.20 25.43 -5.32
CA PRO A 16 -49.95 24.32 -6.23
C PRO A 16 -49.41 24.68 -7.64
N ALA A 17 -48.88 23.63 -8.28
CA ALA A 17 -48.86 23.27 -9.71
C ALA A 17 -48.62 24.32 -10.82
N SER A 18 -47.54 24.11 -11.58
CA SER A 18 -47.59 24.25 -13.04
C SER A 18 -46.85 23.09 -13.71
N ALA A 19 -47.53 22.44 -14.65
CA ALA A 19 -47.07 21.27 -15.37
C ALA A 19 -46.16 21.68 -16.53
N GLY A 20 -44.91 21.20 -16.51
CA GLY A 20 -43.94 21.37 -17.59
C GLY A 20 -43.19 20.07 -17.80
N SER A 21 -43.62 19.29 -18.80
CA SER A 21 -43.04 18.00 -19.18
C SER A 21 -41.59 18.18 -19.65
N LYS A 22 -40.62 17.63 -18.92
CA LYS A 22 -39.20 17.60 -19.32
C LYS A 22 -38.65 16.18 -19.25
N LYS A 23 -38.25 15.73 -20.45
CA LYS A 23 -37.58 14.49 -20.85
C LYS A 23 -36.48 14.08 -19.86
N MET A 24 -36.65 12.92 -19.20
CA MET A 24 -35.62 12.29 -18.38
C MET A 24 -34.45 11.85 -19.27
N THR A 25 -33.28 12.43 -19.03
CA THR A 25 -32.01 11.90 -19.50
C THR A 25 -31.50 10.91 -18.47
N GLU A 26 -31.22 9.70 -18.92
CA GLU A 26 -30.66 8.58 -18.16
C GLU A 26 -29.45 9.00 -17.30
N GLU A 27 -29.60 8.87 -15.99
CA GLU A 27 -28.54 9.06 -15.00
C GLU A 27 -27.65 7.82 -14.98
N LYS A 28 -26.48 7.94 -15.61
CA LYS A 28 -25.46 6.88 -15.69
C LYS A 28 -24.95 6.54 -14.29
N ALA A 29 -25.05 5.26 -13.91
CA ALA A 29 -24.63 4.75 -12.61
C ALA A 29 -23.19 5.17 -12.21
N PRO A 30 -22.91 5.40 -10.91
CA PRO A 30 -21.60 5.84 -10.46
C PRO A 30 -20.53 4.77 -10.74
N ALA A 31 -19.45 5.20 -11.39
CA ALA A 31 -18.31 4.35 -11.72
C ALA A 31 -17.68 3.72 -10.46
N ALA A 32 -17.33 2.45 -10.55
CA ALA A 32 -16.63 1.71 -9.51
C ALA A 32 -15.33 2.42 -9.08
N PRO A 33 -14.90 2.29 -7.81
CA PRO A 33 -13.64 2.86 -7.36
C PRO A 33 -12.45 2.27 -8.14
N PRO A 34 -11.40 3.07 -8.42
CA PRO A 34 -10.26 2.65 -9.21
C PRO A 34 -9.44 1.55 -8.53
N HIS A 35 -8.76 0.72 -9.34
CA HIS A 35 -7.91 -0.37 -8.88
C HIS A 35 -6.69 0.16 -8.07
N PRO A 36 -6.24 -0.59 -7.04
CA PRO A 36 -5.01 -0.26 -6.32
C PRO A 36 -3.83 -0.23 -7.30
N GLY A 37 -3.26 0.94 -7.57
CA GLY A 37 -2.08 1.11 -8.43
C GLY A 37 -2.30 1.96 -9.68
N SER A 38 -3.55 2.20 -10.10
CA SER A 38 -3.84 3.25 -11.09
C SER A 38 -3.73 4.61 -10.42
N GLY A 39 -2.83 5.49 -10.88
CA GLY A 39 -2.75 6.87 -10.39
C GLY A 39 -3.99 7.68 -10.80
N PRO A 40 -4.18 8.90 -10.25
CA PRO A 40 -5.24 9.81 -10.67
C PRO A 40 -5.18 10.09 -12.18
N ASN A 41 -6.33 9.95 -12.87
CA ASN A 41 -6.41 10.22 -14.30
C ASN A 41 -6.49 11.73 -14.57
N ILE A 42 -5.33 12.35 -14.81
CA ILE A 42 -5.19 13.81 -14.95
C ILE A 42 -5.79 14.28 -16.29
N ASN A 43 -6.98 14.87 -16.24
CA ASN A 43 -7.50 15.71 -17.33
C ASN A 43 -7.12 17.19 -17.08
N PRO A 44 -6.69 17.96 -18.10
CA PRO A 44 -6.39 19.39 -17.99
C PRO A 44 -7.47 20.27 -17.34
N SER A 45 -8.76 19.90 -17.40
CA SER A 45 -9.83 20.66 -16.71
C SER A 45 -9.77 20.51 -15.18
N ASN A 46 -9.40 19.32 -14.69
CA ASN A 46 -9.40 19.01 -13.26
C ASN A 46 -8.02 19.24 -12.62
N SER A 47 -6.96 19.34 -13.42
CA SER A 47 -5.58 19.54 -12.94
C SER A 47 -5.33 20.91 -12.31
N ARG A 48 -6.19 21.90 -12.57
CA ARG A 48 -6.07 23.26 -12.03
C ARG A 48 -6.89 23.51 -10.77
N MET A 49 -7.79 22.59 -10.41
CA MET A 49 -8.68 22.80 -9.26
C MET A 49 -7.95 22.41 -7.97
N MET A 50 -8.02 23.30 -6.97
CA MET A 50 -7.40 23.10 -5.66
C MET A 50 -8.48 22.89 -4.59
N ALA A 51 -8.31 21.85 -3.78
CA ALA A 51 -9.06 21.61 -2.56
C ALA A 51 -8.18 21.92 -1.35
N THR A 52 -8.81 22.42 -0.28
CA THR A 52 -8.16 22.60 1.01
C THR A 52 -8.73 21.61 2.01
N ILE A 53 -7.87 20.74 2.52
CA ILE A 53 -8.17 19.91 3.70
C ILE A 53 -7.65 20.66 4.92
N ALA A 54 -8.46 20.74 5.98
CA ALA A 54 -8.10 21.41 7.22
C ALA A 54 -8.44 20.57 8.45
N CYS A 55 -7.72 20.81 9.54
CA CYS A 55 -8.04 20.26 10.85
C CYS A 55 -7.75 21.29 11.95
N GLY A 56 -8.37 21.10 13.12
CA GLY A 56 -8.23 22.00 14.27
C GLY A 56 -9.53 22.72 14.63
N ILE A 57 -9.51 23.40 15.77
CA ILE A 57 -10.65 24.14 16.32
C ILE A 57 -10.38 25.64 16.16
N ASN A 58 -11.36 26.37 15.62
CA ASN A 58 -11.34 27.84 15.49
C ASN A 58 -10.14 28.38 14.70
N GLN A 59 -9.40 29.36 15.27
CA GLN A 59 -8.33 30.11 14.59
C GLN A 59 -7.00 29.35 14.45
N LYS A 60 -6.83 28.20 15.12
CA LYS A 60 -5.62 27.37 15.03
C LYS A 60 -5.83 26.19 14.05
N GLN A 61 -6.33 26.49 12.86
CA GLN A 61 -6.50 25.48 11.82
C GLN A 61 -5.19 25.28 11.06
N VAL A 62 -4.79 24.02 10.93
CA VAL A 62 -3.74 23.62 9.99
C VAL A 62 -4.43 23.26 8.68
N ARG A 63 -3.93 23.81 7.56
CA ARG A 63 -4.53 23.69 6.23
C ARG A 63 -3.52 23.13 5.24
N TRP A 64 -3.97 22.19 4.43
CA TRP A 64 -3.21 21.62 3.32
C TRP A 64 -3.98 21.84 2.04
N SER A 65 -3.32 22.46 1.05
CA SER A 65 -3.88 22.65 -0.29
C SER A 65 -3.32 21.60 -1.23
N LEU A 66 -4.21 20.93 -1.94
CA LEU A 66 -3.90 19.82 -2.84
C LEU A 66 -4.80 19.88 -4.08
N GLN A 67 -4.35 19.29 -5.18
CA GLN A 67 -5.16 19.19 -6.38
C GLN A 67 -6.38 18.31 -6.11
N VAL A 68 -7.57 18.77 -6.48
CA VAL A 68 -8.87 18.10 -6.21
C VAL A 68 -8.90 16.67 -6.73
N ILE A 69 -8.20 16.42 -7.84
CA ILE A 69 -8.13 15.08 -8.43
C ILE A 69 -7.56 14.01 -7.49
N VAL A 70 -6.67 14.39 -6.58
CA VAL A 70 -6.00 13.47 -5.66
C VAL A 70 -6.99 12.85 -4.65
N PRO A 71 -7.70 13.63 -3.81
CA PRO A 71 -8.66 13.11 -2.85
C PRO A 71 -9.87 12.48 -3.55
N ASP A 72 -10.29 13.04 -4.68
CA ASP A 72 -11.38 12.51 -5.49
C ASP A 72 -11.08 11.09 -5.98
N HIS A 73 -9.83 10.81 -6.32
CA HIS A 73 -9.42 9.50 -6.82
C HIS A 73 -9.56 8.42 -5.74
N TYR A 74 -9.14 8.71 -4.50
CA TYR A 74 -9.08 7.73 -3.42
C TYR A 74 -10.34 7.63 -2.56
N SER A 75 -11.15 8.70 -2.49
CA SER A 75 -12.35 8.74 -1.63
C SER A 75 -13.58 9.21 -2.41
N SER A 76 -14.58 8.35 -2.50
CA SER A 76 -15.89 8.72 -3.04
C SER A 76 -16.58 9.79 -2.19
N VAL A 77 -16.36 9.78 -0.88
CA VAL A 77 -16.90 10.78 0.06
C VAL A 77 -16.30 12.16 -0.22
N LEU A 78 -14.98 12.27 -0.36
CA LEU A 78 -14.34 13.54 -0.71
C LEU A 78 -14.74 14.01 -2.11
N ARG A 79 -14.81 13.09 -3.08
CA ARG A 79 -15.27 13.39 -4.44
C ARG A 79 -16.67 14.01 -4.44
N GLU A 80 -17.61 13.38 -3.75
CA GLU A 80 -18.99 13.89 -3.68
C GLU A 80 -19.05 15.24 -2.98
N HIS A 81 -18.30 15.40 -1.87
CA HIS A 81 -18.24 16.66 -1.13
C HIS A 81 -17.70 17.81 -1.98
N PHE A 82 -16.56 17.63 -2.64
CA PHE A 82 -15.96 18.68 -3.48
C PHE A 82 -16.78 18.96 -4.73
N LEU A 83 -17.40 17.94 -5.34
CA LEU A 83 -18.32 18.13 -6.46
C LEU A 83 -19.53 18.98 -6.05
N ASN A 84 -20.09 18.76 -4.86
CA ASN A 84 -21.21 19.54 -4.35
C ASN A 84 -20.79 20.99 -4.05
N GLN A 85 -19.62 21.20 -3.45
CA GLN A 85 -19.09 22.56 -3.21
C GLN A 85 -18.81 23.29 -4.53
N HIS A 86 -18.25 22.59 -5.52
CA HIS A 86 -18.02 23.15 -6.84
C HIS A 86 -19.32 23.58 -7.52
N ARG A 87 -20.35 22.72 -7.50
CA ARG A 87 -21.71 23.05 -8.02
C ARG A 87 -22.31 24.26 -7.32
N ALA A 88 -22.08 24.40 -6.02
CA ALA A 88 -22.50 25.54 -5.23
C ALA A 88 -21.64 26.80 -5.44
N LYS A 89 -20.62 26.77 -6.31
CA LYS A 89 -19.65 27.84 -6.52
C LYS A 89 -18.93 28.28 -5.23
N GLN A 90 -18.74 27.34 -4.30
CA GLN A 90 -18.03 27.54 -3.04
C GLN A 90 -16.58 27.08 -3.13
N ASN A 91 -15.76 27.57 -2.20
CA ASN A 91 -14.39 27.07 -2.04
C ASN A 91 -14.41 25.58 -1.67
N MET A 92 -13.60 24.78 -2.36
CA MET A 92 -13.47 23.35 -2.10
C MET A 92 -12.69 23.14 -0.80
N PHE A 93 -13.43 22.99 0.29
CA PHE A 93 -12.91 22.99 1.65
C PHE A 93 -13.52 21.85 2.46
N PHE A 94 -12.65 21.03 3.06
CA PHE A 94 -13.06 19.93 3.93
C PHE A 94 -12.40 20.07 5.30
N LEU A 95 -13.20 20.15 6.37
CA LEU A 95 -12.72 20.33 7.75
C LEU A 95 -12.92 19.07 8.58
N PHE A 96 -11.82 18.52 9.08
CA PHE A 96 -11.82 17.45 10.08
C PHE A 96 -11.91 18.04 11.49
N GLN A 97 -13.08 17.90 12.12
CA GLN A 97 -13.32 18.34 13.50
C GLN A 97 -12.98 17.24 14.50
N GLY A 98 -12.26 17.61 15.56
CA GLY A 98 -11.92 16.71 16.68
C GLY A 98 -10.80 15.70 16.40
N TYR A 99 -10.15 15.77 15.24
CA TYR A 99 -8.96 14.98 14.94
C TYR A 99 -7.69 15.74 15.26
N ARG A 100 -6.68 15.00 15.71
CA ARG A 100 -5.32 15.52 15.93
C ARG A 100 -4.67 15.85 14.59
N THR A 101 -3.83 16.88 14.58
CA THR A 101 -3.13 17.36 13.39
C THR A 101 -2.29 16.26 12.74
N GLU A 102 -1.62 15.43 13.54
CA GLU A 102 -0.75 14.36 13.08
C GLU A 102 -1.52 13.30 12.28
N VAL A 103 -2.76 13.01 12.67
CA VAL A 103 -3.61 12.02 11.97
C VAL A 103 -4.01 12.54 10.59
N ILE A 104 -4.41 13.81 10.50
CA ILE A 104 -4.80 14.41 9.22
C ILE A 104 -3.58 14.67 8.33
N GLN A 105 -2.43 14.99 8.93
CA GLN A 105 -1.16 15.05 8.22
C GLN A 105 -0.80 13.70 7.60
N LEU A 106 -0.95 12.58 8.33
CA LEU A 106 -0.74 11.23 7.78
C LEU A 106 -1.70 10.93 6.62
N LEU A 107 -2.97 11.31 6.75
CA LEU A 107 -3.94 11.19 5.65
C LEU A 107 -3.50 11.98 4.42
N VAL A 108 -3.13 13.26 4.59
CA VAL A 108 -2.71 14.13 3.48
C VAL A 108 -1.44 13.60 2.82
N GLN A 109 -0.45 13.18 3.61
CA GLN A 109 0.76 12.53 3.09
C GLN A 109 0.43 11.27 2.30
N TRP A 110 -0.50 10.45 2.80
CA TRP A 110 -0.95 9.25 2.11
C TRP A 110 -1.69 9.56 0.80
N LEU A 111 -2.54 10.59 0.78
CA LEU A 111 -3.24 11.00 -0.44
C LEU A 111 -2.24 11.43 -1.53
N LEU A 112 -1.15 12.11 -1.15
CA LEU A 112 -0.10 12.52 -2.07
C LEU A 112 0.80 11.35 -2.52
N VAL A 113 1.10 10.45 -1.58
CA VAL A 113 1.95 9.28 -1.80
C VAL A 113 1.25 8.09 -1.12
N PRO A 114 0.61 7.16 -1.86
CA PRO A 114 -0.36 6.17 -1.34
C PRO A 114 0.31 5.02 -0.57
N GLN A 115 1.19 5.37 0.35
CA GLN A 115 2.00 4.50 1.16
C GLN A 115 2.25 5.17 2.51
N LEU A 116 1.77 4.54 3.59
CA LEU A 116 2.19 4.91 4.93
C LEU A 116 3.62 4.43 5.17
N ARG A 117 4.42 5.25 5.86
CA ARG A 117 5.81 4.94 6.20
C ARG A 117 5.94 4.67 7.70
N THR A 118 6.74 3.67 8.06
CA THR A 118 7.18 3.51 9.44
C THR A 118 8.15 4.64 9.81
N PRO A 119 7.97 5.27 10.98
CA PRO A 119 8.99 6.18 11.51
C PRO A 119 10.32 5.41 11.69
N PRO A 120 11.47 5.97 11.29
CA PRO A 120 12.74 5.26 11.28
C PRO A 120 13.26 4.91 12.69
N LYS A 121 12.93 5.74 13.68
CA LYS A 121 13.22 5.51 15.10
C LYS A 121 12.02 5.98 15.91
N ILE A 122 11.51 5.11 16.75
CA ILE A 122 10.40 5.41 17.67
C ILE A 122 10.94 5.28 19.08
N GLN A 123 10.80 6.35 19.86
CA GLN A 123 11.08 6.30 21.29
C GLN A 123 9.95 5.55 22.01
N LYS A 124 10.27 4.91 23.14
CA LYS A 124 9.32 4.04 23.84
C LYS A 124 8.08 4.78 24.34
N ASP A 125 8.25 6.04 24.74
CA ASP A 125 7.20 6.97 25.17
C ASP A 125 6.31 7.46 24.00
N GLU A 126 6.87 7.61 22.80
CA GLU A 126 6.13 8.00 21.60
C GLU A 126 5.28 6.85 21.01
N PHE A 127 5.68 5.61 21.27
CA PHE A 127 5.08 4.41 20.68
C PHE A 127 3.55 4.38 20.83
N ALA A 128 3.03 4.62 22.04
CA ALA A 128 1.60 4.58 22.29
C ALA A 128 0.85 5.65 21.49
N GLY A 129 1.44 6.85 21.37
CA GLY A 129 0.89 7.96 20.59
C GLY A 129 0.83 7.63 19.08
N ILE A 130 1.84 6.94 18.56
CA ILE A 130 1.92 6.50 17.16
C ILE A 130 0.88 5.43 16.85
N ILE A 131 0.76 4.39 17.68
CA ILE A 131 -0.29 3.36 17.50
C ILE A 131 -1.68 3.99 17.55
N LYS A 132 -1.89 4.95 18.47
CA LYS A 132 -3.14 5.72 18.54
C LYS A 132 -3.38 6.52 17.25
N ASN A 133 -2.35 7.14 16.67
CA ASN A 133 -2.47 7.85 15.39
C ASN A 133 -2.95 6.93 14.27
N TYR A 134 -2.41 5.72 14.15
CA TYR A 134 -2.83 4.76 13.12
C TYR A 134 -4.24 4.23 13.34
N CYS A 135 -4.68 4.05 14.59
CA CYS A 135 -6.07 3.68 14.89
C CYS A 135 -7.04 4.82 14.53
N ASP A 136 -6.70 6.06 14.91
CA ASP A 136 -7.47 7.26 14.53
C ASP A 136 -7.52 7.40 13.00
N LEU A 137 -6.40 7.16 12.30
CA LEU A 137 -6.30 7.20 10.84
C LEU A 137 -7.16 6.12 10.18
N TRP A 138 -7.20 4.91 10.74
CA TRP A 138 -8.08 3.85 10.26
C TRP A 138 -9.55 4.27 10.33
N ILE A 139 -9.97 4.90 11.44
CA ILE A 139 -11.35 5.40 11.61
C ILE A 139 -11.66 6.49 10.59
N VAL A 140 -10.73 7.42 10.36
CA VAL A 140 -10.87 8.44 9.31
C VAL A 140 -10.98 7.78 7.93
N ALA A 141 -10.13 6.80 7.63
CA ALA A 141 -10.16 6.07 6.36
C ALA A 141 -11.49 5.34 6.16
N ASP A 142 -12.09 4.79 7.21
CA ASP A 142 -13.41 4.16 7.15
C ASP A 142 -14.51 5.18 6.83
N GLN A 143 -14.51 6.33 7.50
CA GLN A 143 -15.44 7.43 7.24
C GLN A 143 -15.34 7.96 5.80
N LEU A 144 -14.12 8.00 5.26
CA LEU A 144 -13.84 8.42 3.89
C LEU A 144 -13.97 7.29 2.86
N LYS A 145 -14.28 6.06 3.30
CA LYS A 145 -14.39 4.85 2.48
C LYS A 145 -13.11 4.52 1.69
N ILE A 146 -11.93 4.75 2.29
CA ILE A 146 -10.62 4.49 1.68
C ILE A 146 -10.09 3.12 2.16
N ALA A 147 -10.43 2.04 1.44
CA ALA A 147 -10.09 0.67 1.84
C ALA A 147 -8.57 0.42 1.93
N ALA A 148 -7.78 0.94 0.99
CA ALA A 148 -6.33 0.75 0.97
C ALA A 148 -5.65 1.32 2.22
N LEU A 149 -6.09 2.50 2.66
CA LEU A 149 -5.57 3.16 3.85
C LEU A 149 -5.96 2.43 5.14
N LYS A 150 -7.17 1.85 5.21
CA LYS A 150 -7.56 0.97 6.32
C LYS A 150 -6.60 -0.22 6.47
N ASN A 151 -6.33 -0.92 5.37
CA ASN A 151 -5.48 -2.10 5.39
C ASN A 151 -4.02 -1.74 5.74
N GLN A 152 -3.47 -0.66 5.17
CA GLN A 152 -2.13 -0.19 5.52
C GLN A 152 -2.03 0.23 6.99
N SER A 153 -3.07 0.85 7.54
CA SER A 153 -3.09 1.26 8.95
C SER A 153 -2.98 0.05 9.89
N ILE A 154 -3.78 -1.02 9.65
CA ILE A 154 -3.69 -2.27 10.42
C ILE A 154 -2.32 -2.93 10.25
N TYR A 155 -1.80 -2.99 9.03
CA TYR A 155 -0.48 -3.55 8.75
C TYR A 155 0.63 -2.85 9.56
N LEU A 156 0.63 -1.52 9.59
CA LEU A 156 1.63 -0.77 10.35
C LEU A 156 1.47 -0.90 11.87
N ILE A 157 0.23 -0.96 12.38
CA ILE A 157 -0.02 -1.28 13.80
C ILE A 157 0.62 -2.62 14.15
N HIS A 158 0.34 -3.66 13.35
CA HIS A 158 0.91 -4.99 13.56
C HIS A 158 2.43 -5.01 13.45
N GLN A 159 3.00 -4.39 12.42
CA GLN A 159 4.44 -4.33 12.22
C GLN A 159 5.15 -3.68 13.41
N LEU A 160 4.64 -2.54 13.88
CA LEU A 160 5.21 -1.81 15.00
C LEU A 160 5.09 -2.57 16.32
N GLU A 161 3.92 -3.14 16.63
CA GLU A 161 3.73 -3.91 17.85
C GLU A 161 4.59 -5.18 17.88
N THR A 162 4.77 -5.85 16.73
CA THR A 162 5.67 -7.00 16.59
C THR A 162 7.14 -6.59 16.74
N GLN A 163 7.55 -5.50 16.09
CA GLN A 163 8.93 -5.00 16.14
C GLN A 163 9.34 -4.61 17.57
N TYR A 164 8.47 -3.92 18.30
CA TYR A 164 8.77 -3.42 19.64
C TYR A 164 8.36 -4.41 20.76
N LYS A 165 7.65 -5.50 20.42
CA LYS A 165 7.11 -6.49 21.37
C LYS A 165 6.24 -5.87 22.46
N VAL A 166 5.51 -4.80 22.12
CA VAL A 166 4.61 -4.06 23.01
C VAL A 166 3.17 -4.30 22.57
N TYR A 167 2.28 -4.43 23.55
CA TYR A 167 0.84 -4.46 23.36
C TYR A 167 0.30 -3.14 23.88
N ASN A 168 -0.21 -2.30 22.99
CA ASN A 168 -0.86 -1.08 23.42
C ASN A 168 -2.35 -1.36 23.67
N THR A 169 -2.84 -1.05 24.85
CA THR A 169 -4.25 -1.23 25.25
C THR A 169 -5.00 0.10 25.32
N ALA A 170 -4.28 1.22 25.45
CA ALA A 170 -4.85 2.56 25.67
C ALA A 170 -5.83 3.02 24.56
N GLN A 171 -5.70 2.50 23.34
CA GLN A 171 -6.56 2.84 22.21
C GLN A 171 -7.84 2.00 22.11
N LEU A 172 -8.00 0.91 22.87
CA LEU A 172 -9.10 -0.03 22.70
C LEU A 172 -10.47 0.61 22.96
N ASN A 173 -10.59 1.40 24.03
CA ASN A 173 -11.76 2.22 24.31
C ASN A 173 -12.13 3.14 23.14
N LEU A 174 -11.14 3.75 22.50
CA LEU A 174 -11.37 4.60 21.33
C LEU A 174 -11.84 3.79 20.12
N VAL A 175 -11.25 2.62 19.88
CA VAL A 175 -11.63 1.75 18.76
C VAL A 175 -13.07 1.26 18.92
N TRP A 176 -13.44 0.70 20.07
CA TRP A 176 -14.81 0.20 20.27
C TRP A 176 -15.84 1.33 20.27
N LYS A 177 -15.50 2.52 20.76
CA LYS A 177 -16.41 3.68 20.69
C LYS A 177 -16.69 4.17 19.26
N ASN A 178 -15.73 4.05 18.34
CA ASN A 178 -15.79 4.71 17.03
C ASN A 178 -15.91 3.76 15.82
N THR A 179 -15.95 2.46 16.04
CA THR A 179 -16.08 1.46 14.98
C THR A 179 -17.32 0.60 15.20
N SER A 180 -17.87 0.00 14.14
CA SER A 180 -18.97 -0.94 14.26
C SER A 180 -18.48 -2.34 14.67
N LYS A 181 -19.39 -3.16 15.23
CA LYS A 181 -19.17 -4.59 15.45
C LYS A 181 -18.78 -5.26 14.12
N GLY A 182 -17.79 -6.16 14.17
CA GLY A 182 -17.27 -6.85 12.98
C GLY A 182 -16.37 -6.01 12.07
N SER A 183 -16.03 -4.77 12.45
CA SER A 183 -15.03 -4.01 11.70
C SER A 183 -13.65 -4.69 11.75
N ALA A 184 -12.89 -4.61 10.64
CA ALA A 184 -11.58 -5.25 10.53
C ALA A 184 -10.60 -4.81 11.63
N LEU A 185 -10.68 -3.56 12.10
CA LEU A 185 -9.85 -3.08 13.20
C LEU A 185 -10.20 -3.75 14.54
N ARG A 186 -11.49 -3.94 14.84
CA ARG A 186 -11.91 -4.70 16.03
C ARG A 186 -11.50 -6.16 15.94
N GLN A 187 -11.76 -6.80 14.80
CA GLN A 187 -11.37 -8.19 14.55
C GLN A 187 -9.87 -8.39 14.74
N TYR A 188 -9.04 -7.50 14.17
CA TYR A 188 -7.61 -7.51 14.38
C TYR A 188 -7.22 -7.52 15.87
N PHE A 189 -7.83 -6.65 16.69
CA PHE A 189 -7.55 -6.63 18.13
C PHE A 189 -8.12 -7.86 18.85
N LEU A 190 -9.31 -8.36 18.48
CA LEU A 190 -9.86 -9.58 19.05
C LEU A 190 -8.96 -10.79 18.78
N ASP A 191 -8.57 -11.02 17.54
CA ASP A 191 -7.67 -12.12 17.15
C ASP A 191 -6.33 -12.02 17.89
N LYS A 192 -5.82 -10.79 18.00
CA LYS A 192 -4.57 -10.53 18.70
C LYS A 192 -4.67 -10.80 20.20
N PHE A 193 -5.70 -10.31 20.89
CA PHE A 193 -5.79 -10.44 22.34
C PHE A 193 -6.32 -11.81 22.79
N THR A 194 -7.09 -12.51 21.96
CA THR A 194 -7.50 -13.91 22.24
C THR A 194 -6.33 -14.89 22.11
N SER A 195 -5.35 -14.61 21.22
CA SER A 195 -4.15 -15.43 21.08
C SER A 195 -3.09 -15.19 22.18
N VAL A 196 -3.19 -14.09 22.93
CA VAL A 196 -2.25 -13.76 24.02
C VAL A 196 -2.64 -14.51 25.30
N LYS A 197 -1.78 -15.44 25.73
CA LYS A 197 -1.94 -16.15 27.01
C LYS A 197 -1.44 -15.31 28.20
N GLY A 198 -2.15 -15.37 29.33
CA GLY A 198 -1.60 -15.16 30.67
C GLY A 198 -1.61 -13.74 31.25
N LYS A 199 -0.70 -13.51 32.22
CA LYS A 199 -0.61 -12.33 33.11
C LYS A 199 -0.51 -10.97 32.41
N LYS A 200 -0.21 -10.93 31.10
CA LYS A 200 -0.05 -9.69 30.33
C LYS A 200 -1.36 -8.92 30.15
N LEU A 201 -2.50 -9.62 30.13
CA LEU A 201 -3.82 -9.00 30.03
C LEU A 201 -4.29 -8.38 31.36
N GLN A 202 -3.68 -8.75 32.48
CA GLN A 202 -4.10 -8.31 33.82
C GLN A 202 -3.49 -6.95 34.23
N LYS A 203 -2.59 -6.40 33.42
CA LYS A 203 -1.83 -5.21 33.81
C LYS A 203 -2.71 -3.96 33.94
N ASP A 204 -3.61 -3.78 32.96
CA ASP A 204 -4.44 -2.58 32.82
C ASP A 204 -5.89 -2.99 32.42
N PRO A 205 -6.66 -3.60 33.34
CA PRO A 205 -7.99 -4.15 33.02
C PRO A 205 -8.99 -3.08 32.57
N GLU A 206 -8.84 -1.84 33.05
CA GLU A 206 -9.69 -0.70 32.71
C GLU A 206 -9.56 -0.25 31.24
N ASP A 207 -8.47 -0.63 30.57
CA ASP A 207 -8.29 -0.33 29.15
C ASP A 207 -9.17 -1.18 28.24
N PHE A 208 -9.73 -2.30 28.75
CA PHE A 208 -10.54 -3.22 27.97
C PHE A 208 -12.03 -2.84 28.04
N PRO A 209 -12.63 -2.41 26.92
CA PRO A 209 -14.05 -2.10 26.87
C PRO A 209 -14.89 -3.33 27.22
N LYS A 210 -15.99 -3.14 27.96
CA LYS A 210 -16.89 -4.24 28.32
C LYS A 210 -17.38 -5.01 27.10
N GLU A 211 -17.69 -4.29 26.03
CA GLU A 211 -18.13 -4.87 24.75
C GLU A 211 -17.04 -5.74 24.12
N MET A 212 -15.77 -5.33 24.22
CA MET A 212 -14.63 -6.13 23.74
C MET A 212 -14.50 -7.42 24.53
N LEU A 213 -14.61 -7.37 25.86
CA LEU A 213 -14.49 -8.55 26.71
C LEU A 213 -15.58 -9.59 26.39
N ILE A 214 -16.81 -9.14 26.15
CA ILE A 214 -17.92 -10.00 25.72
C ILE A 214 -17.61 -10.61 24.33
N GLU A 215 -17.13 -9.81 23.38
CA GLU A 215 -16.73 -10.30 22.06
C GLU A 215 -15.56 -11.30 22.14
N MET A 216 -14.59 -11.10 23.01
CA MET A 216 -13.48 -12.04 23.24
C MET A 216 -13.96 -13.37 23.82
N LEU A 217 -14.91 -13.35 24.75
CA LEU A 217 -15.50 -14.57 25.32
C LEU A 217 -16.24 -15.36 24.25
N ALA A 218 -17.03 -14.71 23.40
CA ALA A 218 -17.72 -15.35 22.29
C ALA A 218 -16.73 -16.03 21.32
N VAL A 219 -15.65 -15.34 20.94
CA VAL A 219 -14.60 -15.92 20.08
C VAL A 219 -13.93 -17.13 20.76
N ALA A 220 -13.68 -17.06 22.07
CA ALA A 220 -13.08 -18.17 22.81
C ALA A 220 -14.02 -19.39 22.94
N GLU A 221 -15.33 -19.17 23.02
CA GLU A 221 -16.34 -20.24 23.01
C GLU A 221 -16.43 -20.90 21.63
N GLU A 222 -16.49 -20.11 20.56
CA GLU A 222 -16.46 -20.62 19.18
C GLU A 222 -15.20 -21.48 18.92
N GLN A 223 -14.04 -21.05 19.43
CA GLN A 223 -12.80 -21.83 19.34
C GLN A 223 -12.84 -23.14 20.13
N LYS A 224 -13.53 -23.19 21.29
CA LYS A 224 -13.71 -24.44 22.05
C LYS A 224 -14.62 -25.42 21.33
N ASP A 225 -15.67 -24.91 20.71
CA ASP A 225 -16.62 -25.77 19.99
C ASP A 225 -16.01 -26.29 18.68
N ALA A 226 -15.17 -25.50 18.00
CA ALA A 226 -14.37 -25.96 16.87
C ALA A 226 -13.41 -27.12 17.22
N VAL A 227 -12.91 -27.17 18.47
CA VAL A 227 -12.04 -28.26 18.96
C VAL A 227 -12.85 -29.51 19.34
N LYS A 228 -14.13 -29.36 19.69
CA LYS A 228 -14.99 -30.48 20.10
C LYS A 228 -15.58 -31.27 18.94
N ASP A 229 -15.48 -30.79 17.70
CA ASP A 229 -15.92 -31.54 16.53
C ASP A 229 -14.76 -32.48 16.07
N PRO A 230 -14.81 -33.78 16.40
CA PRO A 230 -13.66 -34.71 16.33
C PRO A 230 -13.25 -35.09 14.89
N GLY A 231 -13.69 -34.34 13.88
CA GLY A 231 -13.31 -34.50 12.47
C GLY A 231 -12.53 -33.33 11.89
N THR A 232 -12.22 -32.30 12.67
CA THR A 232 -11.64 -31.05 12.14
C THR A 232 -10.11 -31.12 12.11
N PHE A 233 -9.54 -31.23 10.91
CA PHE A 233 -8.09 -31.14 10.72
C PHE A 233 -7.63 -29.69 10.91
N GLY A 234 -6.77 -29.45 11.89
CA GLY A 234 -6.09 -28.16 12.02
C GLY A 234 -4.93 -28.07 11.04
N VAL A 235 -4.88 -27.01 10.24
CA VAL A 235 -3.76 -26.71 9.34
C VAL A 235 -2.91 -25.61 9.98
N CYS A 236 -1.68 -25.93 10.37
CA CYS A 236 -0.75 -24.92 10.88
C CYS A 236 0.30 -24.59 9.81
N PHE A 237 0.43 -23.32 9.46
CA PHE A 237 1.50 -22.82 8.60
C PHE A 237 2.63 -22.31 9.48
N SER A 238 3.76 -23.01 9.43
CA SER A 238 5.04 -22.51 9.94
C SER A 238 5.74 -21.75 8.82
N ASP A 239 6.64 -20.82 9.16
CA ASP A 239 7.49 -20.09 8.20
C ASP A 239 8.42 -21.00 7.37
N CYS A 240 8.37 -22.32 7.62
CA CYS A 240 8.99 -23.37 6.82
C CYS A 240 7.89 -24.15 6.09
N LYS A 241 8.14 -24.55 4.83
CA LYS A 241 7.26 -25.22 3.84
C LYS A 241 6.62 -26.57 4.25
N LEU A 242 6.28 -26.73 5.52
CA LEU A 242 5.75 -27.92 6.14
C LEU A 242 4.30 -27.62 6.56
N ILE A 243 3.35 -28.33 5.96
CA ILE A 243 1.97 -28.31 6.44
C ILE A 243 1.84 -29.48 7.41
N VAL A 244 1.58 -29.15 8.67
CA VAL A 244 1.25 -30.15 9.70
C VAL A 244 -0.26 -30.17 9.82
N LEU A 245 -0.88 -31.27 9.44
CA LEU A 245 -2.27 -31.56 9.77
C LEU A 245 -2.28 -32.38 11.05
N TYR A 246 -3.12 -32.01 11.99
CA TYR A 246 -3.37 -32.82 13.17
C TYR A 246 -4.86 -33.10 13.32
N GLU A 247 -5.15 -34.30 13.77
CA GLU A 247 -6.47 -34.79 14.14
C GLU A 247 -6.47 -34.94 15.66
N TYR A 248 -7.50 -34.41 16.32
CA TYR A 248 -7.71 -34.56 17.75
C TYR A 248 -8.94 -35.43 17.99
N ALA A 249 -8.82 -36.37 18.92
CA ALA A 249 -9.95 -37.11 19.48
C ALA A 249 -10.21 -36.58 20.90
N GLY A 250 -11.04 -35.53 21.02
CA GLY A 250 -11.22 -34.82 22.29
C GLY A 250 -9.99 -33.97 22.65
N THR A 251 -9.38 -34.21 23.81
CA THR A 251 -8.16 -33.49 24.25
C THR A 251 -6.85 -34.18 23.85
N GLU A 252 -6.92 -35.37 23.25
CA GLU A 252 -5.75 -36.15 22.87
C GLU A 252 -5.46 -36.03 21.38
N LEU A 253 -4.18 -35.81 21.05
CA LEU A 253 -3.69 -35.77 19.67
C LEU A 253 -3.75 -37.19 19.08
N SER A 254 -4.70 -37.45 18.20
CA SER A 254 -4.94 -38.78 17.65
C SER A 254 -4.12 -39.07 16.40
N LYS A 255 -3.80 -38.02 15.61
CA LYS A 255 -3.06 -38.20 14.35
C LYS A 255 -2.28 -36.95 13.98
N VAL A 256 -1.10 -37.14 13.39
CA VAL A 256 -0.30 -36.07 12.75
C VAL A 256 0.03 -36.50 11.34
N ILE A 257 -0.30 -35.68 10.34
CA ILE A 257 0.06 -35.88 8.94
C ILE A 257 0.98 -34.73 8.53
N LEU A 258 2.19 -35.07 8.10
CA LEU A 258 3.16 -34.12 7.57
C LEU A 258 3.05 -34.11 6.05
N LEU A 259 2.77 -32.94 5.48
CA LEU A 259 2.79 -32.72 4.04
C LEU A 259 4.00 -31.83 3.70
N GLU A 260 4.95 -32.39 2.96
CA GLU A 260 6.12 -31.66 2.42
C GLU A 260 5.86 -31.19 0.98
N SER A 261 6.25 -29.96 0.69
CA SER A 261 6.31 -29.42 -0.67
C SER A 261 7.52 -30.00 -1.41
N GLU A 262 7.34 -30.52 -2.63
CA GLU A 262 8.27 -31.29 -3.49
C GLU A 262 9.68 -30.71 -3.80
N LYS A 263 10.14 -29.63 -3.16
CA LYS A 263 11.44 -29.00 -3.43
C LYS A 263 12.33 -28.92 -2.20
N GLY A 264 13.16 -29.95 -2.00
CA GLY A 264 14.44 -29.85 -1.29
C GLY A 264 14.71 -30.90 -0.21
N LEU A 265 15.14 -32.10 -0.62
CA LEU A 265 15.57 -33.18 0.28
C LEU A 265 17.10 -33.26 0.28
N LEU A 266 17.75 -32.87 1.39
CA LEU A 266 19.09 -33.37 1.76
C LEU A 266 19.54 -33.03 3.20
N GLY A 267 18.84 -32.16 3.95
CA GLY A 267 19.31 -31.72 5.27
C GLY A 267 18.54 -32.20 6.51
N VAL A 268 17.31 -32.71 6.35
CA VAL A 268 16.35 -32.84 7.48
C VAL A 268 16.27 -34.26 8.06
N ALA A 269 16.70 -35.28 7.31
CA ALA A 269 16.60 -36.69 7.71
C ALA A 269 17.34 -37.02 9.04
N GLY A 270 18.41 -36.29 9.37
CA GLY A 270 19.18 -36.51 10.59
C GLY A 270 18.47 -36.05 11.88
N LYS A 271 17.56 -35.06 11.80
CA LYS A 271 16.89 -34.50 12.99
C LYS A 271 15.59 -35.21 13.36
N LEU A 272 14.90 -35.80 12.38
CA LEU A 272 13.64 -36.52 12.59
C LEU A 272 13.83 -37.89 13.23
N LYS A 273 15.01 -38.52 13.07
CA LYS A 273 15.32 -39.83 13.66
C LYS A 273 15.28 -39.83 15.19
N ASN A 274 15.53 -38.69 15.83
CA ASN A 274 15.49 -38.55 17.29
C ASN A 274 14.07 -38.29 17.84
N PHE A 275 13.12 -37.88 17.00
CA PHE A 275 11.74 -37.61 17.44
C PHE A 275 10.86 -38.88 17.43
N PHE A 276 11.24 -39.90 16.64
CA PHE A 276 10.45 -41.12 16.45
C PHE A 276 10.74 -42.26 17.44
N VAL A 277 11.67 -42.08 18.40
CA VAL A 277 12.07 -43.14 19.35
C VAL A 277 11.01 -43.43 20.44
N GLN A 278 9.88 -42.70 20.50
CA GLN A 278 8.86 -42.88 21.54
C GLN A 278 7.52 -43.49 21.11
N LEU A 279 7.34 -43.93 19.86
CA LEU A 279 6.11 -44.61 19.44
C LEU A 279 6.32 -46.13 19.39
N SER A 280 5.51 -46.87 20.16
CA SER A 280 5.59 -48.33 20.26
C SER A 280 5.42 -49.01 18.90
N ALA A 281 6.14 -50.12 18.71
CA ALA A 281 6.18 -50.89 17.46
C ALA A 281 4.80 -51.37 16.95
N ALA A 282 3.78 -51.40 17.82
CA ALA A 282 2.42 -51.76 17.46
C ALA A 282 1.70 -50.70 16.59
N GLY A 283 2.10 -49.42 16.67
CA GLY A 283 1.50 -48.34 15.87
C GLY A 283 1.92 -48.32 14.41
N LEU A 284 3.08 -48.91 14.08
CA LEU A 284 3.66 -48.86 12.74
C LEU A 284 3.08 -49.92 11.78
N LEU A 285 2.57 -51.03 12.29
CA LEU A 285 2.01 -52.12 11.48
C LEU A 285 0.56 -51.89 11.05
N TRP A 286 -0.19 -51.00 11.72
CA TRP A 286 -1.58 -50.71 11.33
C TRP A 286 -1.70 -49.61 10.26
N LEU A 287 -0.62 -48.87 10.00
CA LEU A 287 -0.62 -47.69 9.12
C LEU A 287 -0.32 -47.98 7.64
N SER A 288 0.18 -49.16 7.27
CA SER A 288 0.65 -49.41 5.90
C SER A 288 -0.48 -49.77 4.92
N GLU A 289 -1.55 -50.44 5.35
CA GLU A 289 -2.54 -50.99 4.42
C GLU A 289 -3.76 -50.08 4.16
N LYS A 290 -4.21 -49.31 5.16
CA LYS A 290 -5.41 -48.45 5.01
C LYS A 290 -5.13 -47.03 4.54
N VAL A 291 -3.89 -46.55 4.70
CA VAL A 291 -3.51 -45.18 4.30
C VAL A 291 -3.26 -45.08 2.80
N PHE A 292 -2.65 -46.10 2.18
CA PHE A 292 -2.39 -46.09 0.73
C PHE A 292 -3.68 -46.14 -0.11
N VAL A 293 -4.69 -46.88 0.33
CA VAL A 293 -5.96 -47.01 -0.39
C VAL A 293 -6.78 -45.71 -0.34
N LYS A 294 -6.75 -44.96 0.77
CA LYS A 294 -7.49 -43.70 0.91
C LYS A 294 -6.81 -42.51 0.22
N VAL A 295 -5.48 -42.44 0.21
CA VAL A 295 -4.74 -41.39 -0.51
C VAL A 295 -4.88 -41.56 -2.03
N ALA A 296 -4.95 -42.80 -2.53
CA ALA A 296 -5.22 -43.08 -3.95
C ALA A 296 -6.66 -42.68 -4.35
N GLN A 297 -7.66 -42.93 -3.50
CA GLN A 297 -9.06 -42.57 -3.78
C GLN A 297 -9.31 -41.06 -3.77
N VAL A 298 -8.65 -40.30 -2.89
CA VAL A 298 -8.76 -38.82 -2.87
C VAL A 298 -8.07 -38.20 -4.10
N ASN A 299 -6.92 -38.75 -4.53
CA ASN A 299 -6.25 -38.29 -5.75
C ASN A 299 -7.00 -38.65 -7.05
N LEU A 300 -7.77 -39.75 -7.07
CA LEU A 300 -8.63 -40.10 -8.21
C LEU A 300 -9.92 -39.27 -8.25
N ALA A 301 -10.52 -38.96 -7.10
CA ALA A 301 -11.73 -38.13 -7.03
C ALA A 301 -11.48 -36.66 -7.45
N LEU A 302 -10.24 -36.17 -7.32
CA LEU A 302 -9.82 -34.83 -7.76
C LEU A 302 -9.49 -34.75 -9.27
N ARG A 303 -9.52 -35.86 -10.02
CA ARG A 303 -9.32 -35.89 -11.47
C ARG A 303 -10.64 -36.12 -12.22
N ARG A 304 -11.53 -35.13 -12.24
CA ARG A 304 -12.58 -35.01 -13.28
C ARG A 304 -12.22 -33.88 -14.25
N PRO A 305 -12.48 -34.05 -15.56
CA PRO A 305 -12.07 -33.07 -16.57
C PRO A 305 -12.98 -31.84 -16.49
N ARG A 306 -12.41 -30.71 -16.05
CA ARG A 306 -13.08 -29.42 -16.08
C ARG A 306 -12.95 -28.87 -17.50
N LYS A 307 -14.08 -28.80 -18.21
CA LYS A 307 -14.19 -28.14 -19.52
C LYS A 307 -13.60 -26.73 -19.44
N GLU A 308 -12.77 -26.43 -20.42
CA GLU A 308 -12.10 -25.16 -20.64
C GLU A 308 -13.10 -24.02 -20.74
N ALA A 309 -12.92 -23.02 -19.89
CA ALA A 309 -13.36 -21.66 -20.15
C ALA A 309 -12.13 -20.78 -19.91
N GLU A 310 -11.42 -20.47 -20.99
CA GLU A 310 -10.31 -19.52 -20.99
C GLU A 310 -10.80 -18.13 -20.57
N THR A 311 -10.57 -17.77 -19.32
CA THR A 311 -10.40 -16.37 -18.94
C THR A 311 -8.97 -16.19 -18.47
N LYS A 312 -8.15 -15.57 -19.34
CA LYS A 312 -6.77 -15.17 -19.07
C LYS A 312 -6.74 -14.22 -17.86
N LYS A 313 -6.56 -14.77 -16.67
CA LYS A 313 -6.27 -14.02 -15.45
C LYS A 313 -4.77 -13.71 -15.50
N ALA A 314 -4.44 -12.45 -15.81
CA ALA A 314 -3.06 -11.98 -15.76
C ALA A 314 -2.54 -12.16 -14.33
N GLU A 315 -1.56 -13.03 -14.15
CA GLU A 315 -0.77 -13.10 -12.93
C GLU A 315 -0.06 -11.76 -12.75
N GLU A 316 -0.44 -11.01 -11.70
CA GLU A 316 0.29 -9.82 -11.29
C GLU A 316 1.66 -10.26 -10.77
N LYS A 317 2.67 -10.05 -11.61
CA LYS A 317 4.08 -10.24 -11.28
C LYS A 317 4.42 -9.34 -10.07
N PRO A 318 5.11 -9.86 -9.03
CA PRO A 318 5.60 -9.03 -7.92
C PRO A 318 6.40 -7.85 -8.47
N TRP A 319 6.36 -6.69 -7.80
CA TRP A 319 7.14 -5.49 -8.16
C TRP A 319 8.63 -5.84 -8.30
N ALA A 320 9.04 -6.16 -9.51
CA ALA A 320 10.43 -6.33 -9.86
C ALA A 320 11.08 -4.94 -9.80
N LEU A 321 12.31 -4.88 -9.29
CA LEU A 321 13.14 -3.69 -9.48
C LEU A 321 13.16 -3.36 -10.97
N PRO A 322 13.08 -2.07 -11.36
CA PRO A 322 13.19 -1.71 -12.77
C PRO A 322 14.50 -2.30 -13.31
N PRO A 323 14.50 -2.84 -14.55
CA PRO A 323 15.70 -3.39 -15.14
C PRO A 323 16.81 -2.32 -15.11
N PRO A 324 18.08 -2.73 -14.95
CA PRO A 324 19.19 -1.79 -15.03
C PRO A 324 19.13 -1.00 -16.34
N PRO A 325 19.59 0.26 -16.35
CA PRO A 325 19.57 1.05 -17.56
C PRO A 325 20.35 0.30 -18.66
N PRO A 326 19.79 0.20 -19.87
CA PRO A 326 20.45 -0.46 -20.99
C PRO A 326 21.81 0.17 -21.26
N SER A 327 22.80 -0.66 -21.56
CA SER A 327 24.15 -0.16 -21.88
C SER A 327 24.10 0.70 -23.15
N LEU A 328 24.97 1.71 -23.25
CA LEU A 328 25.03 2.57 -24.45
C LEU A 328 25.33 1.78 -25.74
N SER A 329 25.97 0.62 -25.62
CA SER A 329 26.23 -0.35 -26.69
C SER A 329 24.97 -1.05 -27.23
N GLU A 330 23.88 -1.11 -26.46
CA GLU A 330 22.62 -1.75 -26.88
C GLU A 330 21.78 -0.87 -27.82
N PHE A 331 22.17 0.40 -28.02
CA PHE A 331 21.46 1.34 -28.86
C PHE A 331 22.12 1.53 -30.21
N THR A 332 21.29 1.67 -31.25
CA THR A 332 21.78 2.03 -32.58
C THR A 332 22.53 3.38 -32.52
N PRO A 333 23.60 3.56 -33.31
CA PRO A 333 24.40 4.80 -33.32
C PRO A 333 23.60 6.08 -33.56
N HIS A 334 22.39 5.98 -34.13
CA HIS A 334 21.48 7.12 -34.31
C HIS A 334 20.63 7.42 -33.08
N ALA A 335 20.23 6.41 -32.30
CA ALA A 335 19.45 6.61 -31.08
C ALA A 335 20.30 7.23 -29.95
N SER A 336 21.60 6.89 -29.88
CA SER A 336 22.53 7.43 -28.88
C SER A 336 22.92 8.90 -29.10
N ARG A 337 22.67 9.45 -30.30
CA ARG A 337 22.96 10.86 -30.65
C ARG A 337 21.84 11.84 -30.31
N GLN A 338 20.64 11.35 -29.98
CA GLN A 338 19.51 12.23 -29.66
C GLN A 338 19.60 12.72 -28.21
N VAL A 339 19.88 14.00 -28.04
CA VAL A 339 19.97 14.67 -26.74
C VAL A 339 18.73 15.52 -26.52
N ALA A 340 18.13 15.40 -25.35
CA ALA A 340 17.09 16.29 -24.85
C ALA A 340 17.69 17.31 -23.88
N ILE A 341 17.14 18.52 -23.87
CA ILE A 341 17.54 19.57 -22.92
C ILE A 341 16.42 19.70 -21.87
N ILE A 342 16.76 19.43 -20.61
CA ILE A 342 15.85 19.65 -19.49
C ILE A 342 16.18 21.02 -18.90
N TYR A 343 15.17 21.88 -18.77
CA TYR A 343 15.27 23.18 -18.12
C TYR A 343 14.60 23.15 -16.75
N ALA A 344 15.29 23.64 -15.72
CA ALA A 344 14.72 23.98 -14.43
C ALA A 344 14.64 25.50 -14.32
N GLY A 345 13.43 26.06 -14.35
CA GLY A 345 13.23 27.50 -14.42
C GLY A 345 12.27 27.93 -15.52
N SER A 346 11.74 29.15 -15.43
CA SER A 346 11.06 29.79 -16.55
C SER A 346 12.09 30.20 -17.58
N LYS A 347 11.85 29.87 -18.87
CA LYS A 347 12.69 30.32 -20.00
C LYS A 347 12.88 31.83 -20.05
N SER A 348 11.98 32.62 -19.45
CA SER A 348 12.07 34.08 -19.39
C SER A 348 13.14 34.59 -18.42
N ASN A 349 13.60 33.77 -17.47
CA ASN A 349 14.55 34.15 -16.44
C ASN A 349 15.97 33.71 -16.81
N LYS A 350 16.93 34.65 -16.71
CA LYS A 350 18.37 34.43 -17.01
C LYS A 350 19.03 33.36 -16.12
N THR A 351 18.37 32.87 -15.07
CA THR A 351 18.87 31.86 -14.13
C THR A 351 18.32 30.46 -14.41
N THR A 352 18.06 30.13 -15.68
CA THR A 352 17.59 28.79 -16.04
C THR A 352 18.77 27.83 -16.11
N ALA A 353 18.78 26.82 -15.25
CA ALA A 353 19.72 25.72 -15.39
C ALA A 353 19.24 24.73 -16.46
N SER A 354 20.18 24.19 -17.23
CA SER A 354 19.88 23.21 -18.27
C SER A 354 20.77 21.98 -18.19
N TRP A 355 20.19 20.80 -18.38
CA TRP A 355 20.92 19.55 -18.47
C TRP A 355 20.71 18.93 -19.84
N LYS A 356 21.80 18.49 -20.46
CA LYS A 356 21.78 17.69 -21.69
C LYS A 356 21.72 16.23 -21.31
N VAL A 357 20.61 15.56 -21.60
CA VAL A 357 20.37 14.17 -21.25
C VAL A 357 20.03 13.39 -22.51
N GLN A 358 20.56 12.18 -22.66
CA GLN A 358 20.23 11.37 -23.83
C GLN A 358 18.76 10.93 -23.77
N ARG A 359 18.03 11.19 -24.86
CA ARG A 359 16.59 10.96 -25.00
C ARG A 359 16.21 9.53 -24.65
N VAL A 360 17.09 8.59 -24.97
CA VAL A 360 16.85 7.16 -24.81
C VAL A 360 16.70 6.76 -23.33
N PHE A 361 17.54 7.31 -22.44
CA PHE A 361 17.47 7.03 -21.01
C PHE A 361 16.19 7.61 -20.38
N LEU A 362 15.84 8.86 -20.73
CA LEU A 362 14.60 9.47 -20.27
C LEU A 362 13.36 8.71 -20.75
N SER A 363 13.35 8.28 -22.01
CA SER A 363 12.24 7.51 -22.60
C SER A 363 12.14 6.11 -22.04
N HIS A 364 13.26 5.51 -21.64
CA HIS A 364 13.33 4.20 -21.01
C HIS A 364 12.66 4.24 -19.63
N HIS A 365 13.04 5.19 -18.79
CA HIS A 365 12.56 5.28 -17.41
C HIS A 365 11.19 5.94 -17.25
N SER A 366 10.69 6.69 -18.23
CA SER A 366 9.40 7.38 -18.14
C SER A 366 8.56 7.26 -19.42
N PRO A 367 7.47 6.48 -19.42
CA PRO A 367 6.51 6.44 -20.52
C PRO A 367 5.92 7.81 -20.83
N PHE A 368 5.73 8.66 -19.81
CA PHE A 368 5.27 10.04 -19.99
C PHE A 368 6.25 10.88 -20.81
N ILE A 369 7.54 10.85 -20.47
CA ILE A 369 8.57 11.59 -21.22
C ILE A 369 8.70 11.02 -22.66
N ARG A 370 8.56 9.70 -22.82
CA ARG A 370 8.53 9.07 -24.14
C ARG A 370 7.42 9.65 -25.03
N GLU A 371 6.20 9.81 -24.48
CA GLU A 371 5.08 10.41 -25.22
C GLU A 371 5.28 11.90 -25.52
N ILE A 372 5.91 12.66 -24.61
CA ILE A 372 6.31 14.05 -24.88
C ILE A 372 7.22 14.11 -26.09
N PHE A 373 8.26 13.27 -26.13
CA PHE A 373 9.21 13.29 -27.24
C PHE A 373 8.58 12.80 -28.55
N LYS A 374 7.62 11.88 -28.51
CA LYS A 374 6.85 11.51 -29.72
C LYS A 374 6.08 12.70 -30.26
N LYS A 375 5.39 13.45 -29.40
CA LYS A 375 4.64 14.65 -29.81
C LYS A 375 5.55 15.75 -30.36
N GLN A 376 6.71 15.98 -29.75
CA GLN A 376 7.69 16.96 -30.23
C GLN A 376 8.35 16.56 -31.54
N ALA A 377 8.59 15.26 -31.75
CA ALA A 377 9.13 14.76 -33.02
C ALA A 377 8.17 15.03 -34.20
N ILE A 378 6.86 14.95 -33.98
CA ILE A 378 5.84 15.31 -35.00
C ILE A 378 5.93 16.80 -35.36
N GLN A 379 6.35 17.65 -34.43
CA GLN A 379 6.39 19.11 -34.59
C GLN A 379 7.75 19.63 -35.07
N ASN A 380 8.73 18.76 -35.36
CA ASN A 380 10.12 19.13 -35.69
C ASN A 380 10.77 20.10 -34.66
N GLN A 381 10.33 20.06 -33.40
CA GLN A 381 10.90 20.90 -32.34
C GLN A 381 12.09 20.21 -31.68
N GLN A 382 13.02 21.02 -31.16
CA GLN A 382 14.06 20.51 -30.27
C GLN A 382 13.42 19.81 -29.07
N HIS A 383 14.04 18.72 -28.62
CA HIS A 383 13.53 17.89 -27.53
C HIS A 383 13.75 18.58 -26.18
N GLU A 384 12.94 19.58 -25.88
CA GLU A 384 13.06 20.40 -24.69
C GLU A 384 11.97 20.06 -23.67
N ILE A 385 12.35 19.90 -22.40
CA ILE A 385 11.41 19.70 -21.31
C ILE A 385 11.62 20.81 -20.29
N CYS A 386 10.59 21.62 -20.06
CA CYS A 386 10.63 22.70 -19.07
C CYS A 386 9.88 22.28 -17.81
N TRP A 387 10.54 22.41 -16.66
CA TRP A 387 9.96 22.19 -15.34
C TRP A 387 9.83 23.51 -14.56
N PRO A 388 8.87 23.60 -13.64
CA PRO A 388 8.61 24.81 -12.86
C PRO A 388 9.82 25.25 -12.00
N GLU A 389 9.87 26.54 -11.66
CA GLU A 389 11.04 27.29 -11.18
C GLU A 389 11.71 26.78 -9.88
N ASN A 390 11.05 25.93 -9.10
CA ASN A 390 11.52 25.52 -7.77
C ASN A 390 12.10 24.09 -7.71
N ALA A 391 12.53 23.54 -8.85
CA ALA A 391 12.90 22.12 -8.95
C ALA A 391 14.38 21.86 -9.27
N TYR A 392 15.29 22.84 -9.13
CA TYR A 392 16.70 22.68 -9.54
C TYR A 392 17.36 21.44 -8.92
N ASP A 393 17.38 21.35 -7.58
CA ASP A 393 18.02 20.23 -6.87
C ASP A 393 17.36 18.89 -7.19
N ILE A 394 16.04 18.90 -7.33
CA ILE A 394 15.24 17.72 -7.65
C ILE A 394 15.56 17.22 -9.06
N ILE A 395 15.69 18.14 -10.02
CA ILE A 395 16.01 17.80 -11.41
C ILE A 395 17.45 17.32 -11.52
N ALA A 396 18.39 17.90 -10.78
CA ALA A 396 19.76 17.40 -10.72
C ALA A 396 19.81 15.95 -10.20
N ILE A 397 19.12 15.66 -9.08
CA ILE A 397 19.01 14.30 -8.53
C ILE A 397 18.32 13.36 -9.52
N PHE A 398 17.27 13.81 -10.19
CA PHE A 398 16.56 13.02 -11.21
C PHE A 398 17.46 12.69 -12.40
N VAL A 399 18.20 13.66 -12.94
CA VAL A 399 19.13 13.45 -14.05
C VAL A 399 20.22 12.46 -13.65
N GLN A 400 20.76 12.60 -12.44
CA GLN A 400 21.74 11.64 -11.91
C GLN A 400 21.13 10.24 -11.80
N TRP A 401 19.92 10.13 -11.26
CA TRP A 401 19.22 8.85 -11.15
C TRP A 401 18.94 8.22 -12.52
N VAL A 402 18.59 9.01 -13.55
CA VAL A 402 18.37 8.52 -14.92
C VAL A 402 19.61 7.82 -15.48
N TYR A 403 20.82 8.27 -15.12
CA TYR A 403 22.06 7.64 -15.57
C TYR A 403 22.55 6.51 -14.67
N THR A 404 22.30 6.59 -13.37
CA THR A 404 22.90 5.68 -12.38
C THR A 404 21.95 4.63 -11.85
N ALA A 405 20.64 4.83 -12.04
CA ALA A 405 19.56 4.13 -11.34
C ALA A 405 19.69 4.13 -9.81
N GLN A 406 20.46 5.06 -9.25
CA GLN A 406 20.71 5.19 -7.81
C GLN A 406 20.35 6.60 -7.34
N LEU A 407 19.65 6.69 -6.21
CA LEU A 407 19.37 7.97 -5.55
C LEU A 407 20.49 8.24 -4.56
N THR A 408 21.43 9.11 -4.91
CA THR A 408 22.36 9.68 -3.92
C THR A 408 21.80 10.97 -3.41
N THR A 409 21.59 11.08 -2.09
CA THR A 409 21.35 12.37 -1.46
C THR A 409 22.65 13.16 -1.54
N PRO A 410 22.68 14.35 -2.17
CA PRO A 410 23.87 15.18 -2.11
C PRO A 410 24.17 15.51 -0.64
N THR A 411 25.35 15.14 -0.15
CA THR A 411 25.90 15.68 1.09
C THR A 411 26.27 17.13 0.81
N VAL A 412 25.32 18.04 1.06
CA VAL A 412 25.50 19.48 0.80
C VAL A 412 26.36 20.07 1.90
N GLU A 413 27.66 20.21 1.67
CA GLU A 413 28.41 21.36 2.18
C GLU A 413 28.08 22.54 1.28
N LYS A 414 27.56 23.62 1.88
CA LYS A 414 26.74 24.66 1.20
C LYS A 414 27.47 25.53 0.17
N GLU A 415 28.78 25.42 -0.04
CA GLU A 415 29.52 26.43 -0.81
C GLU A 415 29.90 26.07 -2.25
N ASP A 416 29.71 24.83 -2.73
CA ASP A 416 30.20 24.48 -4.09
C ASP A 416 29.29 23.49 -4.88
N ALA A 417 27.97 23.50 -4.63
CA ALA A 417 27.01 22.59 -5.29
C ALA A 417 27.05 22.65 -6.84
N GLY A 418 27.37 23.81 -7.41
CA GLY A 418 27.50 23.98 -8.87
C GLY A 418 28.72 23.25 -9.46
N LYS A 419 29.87 23.24 -8.77
CA LYS A 419 31.10 22.57 -9.24
C LYS A 419 31.05 21.07 -9.03
N THR A 420 30.51 20.62 -7.90
CA THR A 420 30.44 19.18 -7.57
C THR A 420 29.60 18.43 -8.59
N ILE A 421 28.46 18.97 -9.04
CA ILE A 421 27.59 18.32 -10.03
C ILE A 421 28.25 18.28 -11.42
N SER A 422 28.94 19.35 -11.85
CA SER A 422 29.71 19.34 -13.11
C SER A 422 30.83 18.31 -13.10
N ASN A 423 31.54 18.16 -11.99
CA ASN A 423 32.61 17.16 -11.84
C ASN A 423 32.05 15.72 -11.82
N PHE A 424 30.88 15.50 -11.24
CA PHE A 424 30.23 14.18 -11.26
C PHE A 424 29.67 13.80 -12.64
N LEU A 425 29.16 14.76 -13.42
CA LEU A 425 28.74 14.53 -14.80
C LEU A 425 29.93 14.23 -15.72
N GLU A 426 31.08 14.87 -15.50
CA GLU A 426 32.34 14.51 -16.15
C GLU A 426 32.79 13.09 -15.76
N PHE A 427 32.71 12.72 -14.48
CA PHE A 427 33.02 11.36 -14.00
C PHE A 427 32.12 10.28 -14.61
N GLY A 428 30.82 10.59 -14.81
CA GLY A 428 29.88 9.72 -15.52
C GLY A 428 30.26 9.51 -17.00
N LYS A 429 30.71 10.57 -17.69
CA LYS A 429 31.24 10.46 -19.07
C LYS A 429 32.53 9.64 -19.12
N GLU A 430 33.39 9.75 -18.11
CA GLU A 430 34.65 9.01 -18.02
C GLU A 430 34.40 7.51 -17.85
N ARG A 431 33.47 7.10 -16.96
CA ARG A 431 33.11 5.66 -16.81
C ARG A 431 32.46 5.08 -18.07
N VAL A 432 31.67 5.88 -18.78
CA VAL A 432 31.08 5.48 -20.08
C VAL A 432 32.17 5.33 -21.15
N ARG A 433 33.15 6.24 -21.20
CA ARG A 433 34.33 6.12 -22.08
C ARG A 433 35.16 4.89 -21.74
N GLU A 434 35.40 4.62 -20.46
CA GLU A 434 36.19 3.47 -20.02
C GLU A 434 35.48 2.13 -20.30
N ALA A 435 34.16 2.07 -20.14
CA ALA A 435 33.37 0.91 -20.55
C ALA A 435 33.42 0.69 -22.07
N HIS A 436 33.42 1.77 -22.86
CA HIS A 436 33.55 1.71 -24.32
C HIS A 436 34.96 1.25 -24.75
N PHE A 437 36.02 1.71 -24.06
CA PHE A 437 37.40 1.30 -24.33
C PHE A 437 37.69 -0.15 -23.91
N ARG A 438 37.09 -0.64 -22.81
CA ARG A 438 37.18 -2.07 -22.44
C ARG A 438 36.51 -2.96 -23.47
N SER A 439 35.33 -2.57 -23.96
CA SER A 439 34.64 -3.30 -25.03
C SER A 439 35.44 -3.33 -26.34
N LEU A 440 36.18 -2.27 -26.68
CA LEU A 440 37.06 -2.25 -27.86
C LEU A 440 38.34 -3.10 -27.69
N ARG A 441 38.86 -3.24 -26.47
CA ARG A 441 40.00 -4.12 -26.15
C ARG A 441 39.66 -5.61 -26.13
N GLU A 442 38.39 -5.96 -25.96
CA GLU A 442 37.94 -7.37 -26.00
C GLU A 442 37.58 -7.83 -27.43
N VAL A 443 37.51 -6.89 -28.39
CA VAL A 443 37.17 -7.15 -29.80
C VAL A 443 38.41 -7.15 -30.71
N LEU A 444 39.52 -6.55 -30.26
CA LEU A 444 40.85 -6.63 -30.89
C LEU A 444 41.69 -7.70 -30.18
#